data_AF-T0HI34-F1
#
_entry.id   AF-T0HI34-F1
#
_cell.length_a   1.000
_cell.length_b   1.000
_cell.length_c   1.000
_cell.angle_alpha   90.00
_cell.angle_beta   90.00
_cell.angle_gamma   90.00
#
_symmetry.space_group_name_H-M   'P 1'
#
loop_
_entity.id
_entity.type
_entity.pdbx_description
1 polymer ?
#
loop_
_entity_poly.entity_id
_entity_poly.type
_entity_poly.pdbx_seq_one_letter_code
_entity_poly.pdbx_strand_id
1 'polypeptide(L)'
;MIRKFVADGYSVYLFGQDEEQIEYLAEVGPAINSNKLNAEKIAKMERHQKAMYDLVLLSRFGKILGGSSGFARQASWIGGGSIVSPHELFNAKEQHEISIKDLEENAYIYNKLQTSFGYWYSYFYGRHNRDLSASIDAMKNAIHFDPDNELYHIVLSCLLVMNNEFSGSTDFLERLFLDRYASGSLSEIFRIFTAKTLSAYNLLEYFPHVERAALSGSWPHSALMAELSFSKDDKASAASHIDRCKSGMPSHEGPCLYSEVLSYLESRLQHAAAR
;
A
#
# COMPACT_ATOMS: atom_id res chain seq x y z
N MET A 1 -14.19 -14.66 -9.45
CA MET A 1 -13.96 -15.93 -8.72
C MET A 1 -15.25 -16.62 -8.29
N ILE A 2 -16.10 -15.99 -7.47
CA ILE A 2 -17.37 -16.57 -6.96
C ILE A 2 -18.21 -17.22 -8.08
N ARG A 3 -18.50 -16.47 -9.14
CA ARG A 3 -19.33 -16.95 -10.27
C ARG A 3 -18.74 -18.19 -10.96
N LYS A 4 -17.42 -18.31 -11.03
CA LYS A 4 -16.74 -19.48 -11.63
C LYS A 4 -17.00 -20.73 -10.78
N PHE A 5 -16.80 -20.66 -9.47
CA PHE A 5 -17.04 -21.81 -8.58
C PHE A 5 -18.50 -22.22 -8.55
N VAL A 6 -19.43 -21.26 -8.60
CA VAL A 6 -20.85 -21.59 -8.70
C VAL A 6 -21.18 -22.26 -10.04
N ALA A 7 -20.61 -21.79 -11.15
CA ALA A 7 -20.76 -22.45 -12.45
C ALA A 7 -20.19 -23.88 -12.46
N ASP A 8 -19.13 -24.12 -11.69
CA ASP A 8 -18.52 -25.45 -11.48
C ASP A 8 -19.30 -26.33 -10.49
N GLY A 9 -20.48 -25.88 -10.01
CA GLY A 9 -21.38 -26.65 -9.14
C GLY A 9 -21.10 -26.53 -7.64
N TYR A 10 -20.22 -25.62 -7.21
CA TYR A 10 -19.95 -25.39 -5.79
C TYR A 10 -20.92 -24.39 -5.17
N SER A 11 -21.32 -24.65 -3.92
CA SER A 11 -21.86 -23.59 -3.04
C SER A 11 -20.70 -22.78 -2.46
N VAL A 12 -20.71 -21.47 -2.67
CA VAL A 12 -19.65 -20.57 -2.20
C VAL A 12 -20.12 -19.85 -0.94
N TYR A 13 -19.34 -19.95 0.13
CA TYR A 13 -19.60 -19.29 1.41
C TYR A 13 -18.55 -18.21 1.66
N LEU A 14 -19.00 -17.04 2.10
CA LEU A 14 -18.16 -15.89 2.38
C LEU A 14 -17.87 -15.82 3.87
N PHE A 15 -16.60 -15.65 4.22
CA PHE A 15 -16.10 -15.46 5.58
C PHE A 15 -15.19 -14.24 5.59
N GLY A 16 -15.24 -13.45 6.66
CA GLY A 16 -14.40 -12.28 6.80
C GLY A 16 -14.85 -11.37 7.93
N GLN A 17 -14.02 -10.38 8.23
CA GLN A 17 -14.29 -9.39 9.28
C GLN A 17 -15.00 -8.13 8.75
N ASP A 18 -14.97 -7.92 7.44
CA ASP A 18 -15.66 -6.81 6.80
C ASP A 18 -17.08 -7.23 6.41
N GLU A 19 -18.04 -6.82 7.24
CA GLU A 19 -19.45 -7.16 7.06
C GLU A 19 -20.03 -6.51 5.80
N GLU A 20 -19.62 -5.28 5.46
CA GLU A 20 -20.11 -4.54 4.29
C GLU A 20 -19.65 -5.22 2.99
N GLN A 21 -18.38 -5.62 2.92
CA GLN A 21 -17.84 -6.33 1.76
C GLN A 21 -18.50 -7.70 1.58
N ILE A 22 -18.68 -8.47 2.67
CA ILE A 22 -19.35 -9.78 2.61
C ILE A 22 -20.79 -9.62 2.14
N GLU A 23 -21.51 -8.63 2.66
CA GLU A 23 -22.89 -8.37 2.30
C GLU A 23 -23.00 -8.01 0.82
N TYR A 24 -22.20 -7.06 0.35
CA TYR A 24 -22.14 -6.70 -1.07
C TYR A 24 -21.88 -7.94 -1.95
N LEU A 25 -20.85 -8.74 -1.64
CA LEU A 25 -20.50 -9.92 -2.44
C LEU A 25 -21.60 -11.00 -2.44
N ALA A 26 -22.38 -11.10 -1.37
CA ALA A 26 -23.55 -11.97 -1.28
C ALA A 26 -24.76 -11.41 -2.04
N GLU A 27 -24.89 -10.09 -2.16
CA GLU A 27 -25.96 -9.44 -2.94
C GLU A 27 -25.69 -9.48 -4.46
N VAL A 28 -24.45 -9.17 -4.89
CA VAL A 28 -24.10 -9.12 -6.33
C VAL A 28 -23.75 -10.47 -6.93
N GLY A 29 -23.65 -11.51 -6.10
CA GLY A 29 -23.14 -12.82 -6.47
C GLY A 29 -23.95 -13.96 -5.85
N PRO A 30 -23.85 -15.17 -6.41
CA PRO A 30 -24.52 -16.36 -5.89
C PRO A 30 -23.85 -16.93 -4.61
N ALA A 31 -23.19 -16.09 -3.81
CA ALA A 31 -22.47 -16.52 -2.61
C ALA A 31 -23.33 -16.38 -1.35
N ILE A 32 -23.05 -17.21 -0.36
CA ILE A 32 -23.78 -17.27 0.90
C ILE A 32 -22.96 -16.55 1.97
N ASN A 33 -23.52 -15.50 2.56
CA ASN A 33 -22.95 -14.84 3.74
C ASN A 33 -23.01 -15.80 4.96
N SER A 34 -21.86 -16.26 5.47
CA SER A 34 -21.80 -17.21 6.59
C SER A 34 -22.47 -16.66 7.86
N ASN A 35 -22.43 -15.34 8.06
CA ASN A 35 -23.03 -14.67 9.22
C ASN A 35 -24.55 -14.77 9.24
N LYS A 36 -25.18 -15.03 8.08
CA LYS A 36 -26.64 -15.17 7.96
C LYS A 36 -27.17 -16.57 8.24
N LEU A 37 -26.30 -17.59 8.27
CA LEU A 37 -26.72 -18.98 8.50
C LEU A 37 -27.34 -19.19 9.89
N ASN A 38 -26.93 -18.38 10.87
CA ASN A 38 -27.44 -18.46 12.24
C ASN A 38 -27.46 -17.07 12.90
N ALA A 39 -28.01 -16.09 12.18
CA ALA A 39 -27.92 -14.67 12.52
C ALA A 39 -28.31 -14.37 13.99
N GLU A 40 -29.40 -14.96 14.49
CA GLU A 40 -29.86 -14.74 15.87
C GLU A 40 -28.86 -15.21 16.94
N LYS A 41 -28.17 -16.34 16.70
CA LYS A 41 -27.17 -16.86 17.63
C LYS A 41 -25.86 -16.11 17.50
N ILE A 42 -25.42 -15.84 16.26
CA ILE A 42 -24.18 -15.12 15.97
C ILE A 42 -24.24 -13.68 16.51
N ALA A 43 -25.40 -13.02 16.43
CA ALA A 43 -25.60 -11.66 16.96
C ALA A 43 -25.36 -11.57 18.48
N LYS A 44 -25.54 -12.67 19.22
CA LYS A 44 -25.32 -12.75 20.68
C LYS A 44 -23.90 -13.21 21.05
N MET A 45 -23.07 -13.54 20.06
CA MET A 45 -21.71 -14.03 20.30
C MET A 45 -20.74 -12.87 20.46
N GLU A 46 -19.85 -13.01 21.43
CA GLU A 46 -18.66 -12.17 21.57
C GLU A 46 -17.68 -12.39 20.41
N ARG A 47 -16.78 -11.43 20.18
CA ARG A 47 -15.82 -11.48 19.05
C ARG A 47 -15.04 -12.79 18.96
N HIS A 48 -14.58 -13.31 20.10
CA HIS A 48 -13.82 -14.57 20.14
C HIS A 48 -14.70 -15.81 19.86
N GLN A 49 -15.98 -15.76 20.23
CA GLN A 49 -16.95 -16.81 19.94
C GLN A 49 -17.31 -16.84 18.46
N LYS A 50 -17.53 -15.66 17.84
CA LYS A 50 -17.72 -15.53 16.38
C LYS A 50 -16.52 -16.09 15.62
N ALA A 51 -15.30 -15.73 16.04
CA ALA A 51 -14.08 -16.30 15.47
C ALA A 51 -14.00 -17.82 15.65
N MET A 52 -14.34 -18.38 16.81
CA MET A 52 -14.35 -19.84 16.95
C MET A 52 -15.42 -20.51 16.08
N TYR A 53 -16.61 -19.90 15.98
CA TYR A 53 -17.68 -20.36 15.11
C TYR A 53 -17.24 -20.40 13.65
N ASP A 54 -16.68 -19.31 13.13
CA ASP A 54 -16.19 -19.23 11.76
C ASP A 54 -15.07 -20.24 11.50
N LEU A 55 -14.15 -20.42 12.45
CA LEU A 55 -13.05 -21.39 12.32
C LEU A 55 -13.59 -22.82 12.18
N VAL A 56 -14.53 -23.19 13.07
CA VAL A 56 -15.15 -24.51 13.06
C VAL A 56 -15.99 -24.71 11.80
N LEU A 57 -16.77 -23.71 11.39
CA LEU A 57 -17.57 -23.78 10.17
C LEU A 57 -16.67 -23.89 8.93
N LEU A 58 -15.65 -23.06 8.82
CA LEU A 58 -14.67 -23.08 7.72
C LEU A 58 -13.92 -24.42 7.65
N SER A 59 -13.65 -25.07 8.78
CA SER A 59 -13.03 -26.41 8.81
C SER A 59 -13.90 -27.52 8.22
N ARG A 60 -15.18 -27.26 7.93
CA ARG A 60 -16.06 -28.24 7.26
C ARG A 60 -15.97 -28.20 5.74
N PHE A 61 -15.24 -27.23 5.18
CA PHE A 61 -15.12 -27.06 3.73
C PHE A 61 -13.97 -27.88 3.17
N GLY A 62 -14.24 -28.66 2.11
CA GLY A 62 -13.20 -29.42 1.40
C GLY A 62 -12.24 -28.53 0.60
N LYS A 63 -12.68 -27.33 0.20
CA LYS A 63 -11.86 -26.31 -0.45
C LYS A 63 -12.06 -24.96 0.24
N ILE A 64 -10.96 -24.32 0.63
CA ILE A 64 -10.94 -23.00 1.25
C ILE A 64 -10.21 -22.06 0.30
N LEU A 65 -10.93 -21.07 -0.24
CA LEU A 65 -10.33 -20.03 -1.08
C LEU A 65 -9.74 -18.94 -0.18
N GLY A 66 -8.42 -18.76 -0.23
CA GLY A 66 -7.75 -17.78 0.61
C GLY A 66 -6.27 -17.65 0.27
N GLY A 67 -5.72 -16.46 0.55
CA GLY A 67 -4.28 -16.22 0.45
C GLY A 67 -3.53 -16.74 1.68
N SER A 68 -2.71 -15.89 2.30
CA SER A 68 -1.89 -16.23 3.47
C SER A 68 -2.64 -16.22 4.82
N SER A 69 -3.98 -16.25 4.82
CA SER A 69 -4.77 -16.13 6.04
C SER A 69 -4.45 -17.25 7.04
N GLY A 70 -3.95 -16.88 8.21
CA GLY A 70 -3.69 -17.83 9.30
C GLY A 70 -4.95 -18.58 9.73
N PHE A 71 -6.10 -17.96 9.58
CA PHE A 71 -7.40 -18.54 9.92
C PHE A 71 -7.81 -19.64 8.92
N ALA A 72 -7.63 -19.38 7.61
CA ALA A 72 -7.84 -20.40 6.57
C ALA A 72 -6.88 -21.59 6.75
N ARG A 73 -5.64 -21.33 7.15
CA ARG A 73 -4.65 -22.37 7.45
C ARG A 73 -5.05 -23.24 8.64
N GLN A 74 -5.47 -22.62 9.74
CA GLN A 74 -5.94 -23.37 10.92
C GLN A 74 -7.19 -24.20 10.59
N ALA A 75 -8.16 -23.63 9.87
CA ALA A 75 -9.34 -24.37 9.43
C ALA A 75 -8.99 -25.58 8.55
N SER A 76 -8.07 -25.41 7.61
CA SER A 76 -7.54 -26.48 6.76
C SER A 76 -6.88 -27.59 7.58
N TRP A 77 -6.07 -27.26 8.60
CA TRP A 77 -5.46 -28.25 9.48
C TRP A 77 -6.47 -29.03 10.31
N ILE A 78 -7.52 -28.37 10.79
CA ILE A 78 -8.59 -29.02 11.57
C ILE A 78 -9.44 -29.93 10.68
N GLY A 79 -9.78 -29.44 9.49
CA GLY A 79 -10.76 -30.07 8.60
C GLY A 79 -10.20 -31.02 7.54
N GLY A 80 -8.90 -30.96 7.27
CA GLY A 80 -8.26 -31.65 6.15
C GLY A 80 -8.57 -31.05 4.76
N GLY A 81 -9.27 -29.92 4.69
CA GLY A 81 -9.59 -29.24 3.43
C GLY A 81 -8.38 -28.57 2.80
N SER A 82 -8.34 -28.49 1.46
CA SER A 82 -7.24 -27.82 0.75
C SER A 82 -7.43 -26.31 0.70
N ILE A 83 -6.36 -25.55 0.93
CA ILE A 83 -6.33 -24.11 0.65
C ILE A 83 -5.97 -23.93 -0.82
N VAL A 84 -6.78 -23.14 -1.53
CA VAL A 84 -6.50 -22.76 -2.91
C VAL A 84 -6.26 -21.26 -2.93
N SER A 85 -5.05 -20.87 -3.33
CA SER A 85 -4.69 -19.48 -3.48
C SER A 85 -5.38 -18.88 -4.71
N PRO A 86 -5.92 -17.64 -4.64
CA PRO A 86 -6.35 -16.92 -5.84
C PRO A 86 -5.26 -16.83 -6.92
N HIS A 87 -3.98 -16.84 -6.51
CA HIS A 87 -2.84 -16.82 -7.42
C HIS A 87 -2.64 -18.12 -8.22
N GLU A 88 -3.27 -19.23 -7.81
CA GLU A 88 -3.28 -20.49 -8.57
C GLU A 88 -4.39 -20.51 -9.63
N LEU A 89 -5.41 -19.64 -9.46
CA LEU A 89 -6.59 -19.61 -10.31
C LEU A 89 -6.50 -18.60 -11.45
N PHE A 90 -5.73 -17.53 -11.24
CA PHE A 90 -5.57 -16.43 -12.16
C PHE A 90 -4.09 -16.08 -12.23
N ASN A 91 -3.55 -15.86 -13.42
CA ASN A 91 -2.19 -15.33 -13.55
C ASN A 91 -2.15 -13.84 -13.12
N ALA A 92 -0.95 -13.27 -12.96
CA ALA A 92 -0.79 -11.90 -12.46
C ALA A 92 -1.52 -10.85 -13.33
N LYS A 93 -1.54 -11.05 -14.65
CA LYS A 93 -2.24 -10.17 -15.59
C LYS A 93 -3.76 -10.25 -15.41
N GLU A 94 -4.31 -11.47 -15.31
CA GLU A 94 -5.75 -11.67 -15.08
C GLU A 94 -6.20 -11.09 -13.74
N GLN A 95 -5.41 -11.28 -12.67
CA GLN A 95 -5.71 -10.69 -11.36
C GLN A 95 -5.77 -9.17 -11.45
N HIS A 96 -4.78 -8.58 -12.10
CA HIS A 96 -4.72 -7.14 -12.32
C HIS A 96 -5.93 -6.61 -13.09
N GLU A 97 -6.26 -7.21 -14.24
CA GLU A 97 -7.39 -6.81 -15.09
C GLU A 97 -8.72 -6.93 -14.35
N ILE A 98 -8.93 -8.02 -13.60
CA ILE A 98 -10.13 -8.21 -12.79
C ILE A 98 -10.22 -7.15 -11.68
N SER A 99 -9.13 -6.91 -10.97
CA SER A 99 -9.10 -5.95 -9.85
C SER A 99 -9.33 -4.51 -10.31
N ILE A 100 -8.71 -4.06 -11.42
CA ILE A 100 -8.96 -2.72 -11.93
C ILE A 100 -10.39 -2.56 -12.40
N LYS A 101 -10.90 -3.51 -13.20
CA LYS A 101 -12.27 -3.44 -13.69
C LYS A 101 -13.28 -3.33 -12.55
N ASP A 102 -13.10 -4.15 -11.51
CA ASP A 102 -13.98 -4.12 -10.35
C ASP A 102 -13.88 -2.79 -9.57
N LEU A 103 -12.67 -2.24 -9.39
CA LEU A 103 -12.49 -0.94 -8.74
C LEU A 103 -13.08 0.21 -9.56
N GLU A 104 -12.97 0.19 -10.88
CA GLU A 104 -13.57 1.21 -11.75
C GLU A 104 -15.10 1.24 -11.65
N GLU A 105 -15.73 0.07 -11.48
CA GLU A 105 -17.18 -0.05 -11.36
C GLU A 105 -17.69 0.17 -9.93
N ASN A 106 -16.93 -0.26 -8.91
CA ASN A 106 -17.44 -0.45 -7.55
C ASN A 106 -16.63 0.27 -6.45
N ALA A 107 -15.62 1.08 -6.76
CA ALA A 107 -14.71 1.69 -5.77
C ALA A 107 -15.42 2.43 -4.60
N TYR A 108 -16.56 3.08 -4.87
CA TYR A 108 -17.33 3.83 -3.86
C TYR A 108 -18.26 2.96 -3.00
N ILE A 109 -18.40 1.67 -3.34
CA ILE A 109 -19.18 0.71 -2.56
C ILE A 109 -18.33 0.15 -1.41
N TYR A 110 -17.03 -0.04 -1.65
CA TYR A 110 -16.12 -0.60 -0.65
C TYR A 110 -15.68 0.43 0.39
N ASN A 111 -15.23 -0.06 1.54
CA ASN A 111 -14.56 0.76 2.55
C ASN A 111 -13.35 1.48 1.92
N LYS A 112 -13.21 2.78 2.21
CA LYS A 112 -12.16 3.63 1.63
C LYS A 112 -10.75 3.03 1.73
N LEU A 113 -10.38 2.48 2.88
CA LEU A 113 -9.04 1.91 3.08
C LEU A 113 -8.84 0.64 2.23
N GLN A 114 -9.89 -0.15 2.04
CA GLN A 114 -9.84 -1.31 1.15
C GLN A 114 -9.78 -0.90 -0.32
N THR A 115 -10.54 0.12 -0.71
CA THR A 115 -10.48 0.67 -2.07
C THR A 115 -9.09 1.19 -2.38
N SER A 116 -8.53 2.00 -1.49
CA SER A 116 -7.16 2.50 -1.55
C SER A 116 -6.15 1.35 -1.69
N PHE A 117 -6.23 0.35 -0.81
CA PHE A 117 -5.36 -0.80 -0.84
C PHE A 117 -5.54 -1.62 -2.13
N GLY A 118 -6.76 -1.72 -2.66
CA GLY A 118 -7.05 -2.37 -3.93
C GLY A 118 -6.34 -1.70 -5.10
N TYR A 119 -6.38 -0.37 -5.18
CA TYR A 119 -5.63 0.39 -6.18
C TYR A 119 -4.11 0.21 -6.04
N TRP A 120 -3.59 0.31 -4.81
CA TRP A 120 -2.18 0.03 -4.51
C TRP A 120 -1.78 -1.39 -4.93
N TYR A 121 -2.56 -2.39 -4.53
CA TYR A 121 -2.29 -3.79 -4.83
C TYR A 121 -2.28 -4.03 -6.33
N SER A 122 -3.28 -3.49 -7.03
CA SER A 122 -3.38 -3.62 -8.48
C SER A 122 -2.20 -2.97 -9.21
N TYR A 123 -1.80 -1.77 -8.79
CA TYR A 123 -0.57 -1.16 -9.27
C TYR A 123 0.65 -2.05 -8.96
N PHE A 124 0.85 -2.43 -7.70
CA PHE A 124 2.05 -3.11 -7.25
C PHE A 124 2.25 -4.42 -8.02
N TYR A 125 1.25 -5.28 -8.12
CA TYR A 125 1.40 -6.54 -8.85
C TYR A 125 1.43 -6.37 -10.38
N GLY A 126 0.84 -5.29 -10.91
CA GLY A 126 0.81 -4.99 -12.34
C GLY A 126 2.00 -4.18 -12.87
N ARG A 127 2.80 -3.54 -12.00
CA ARG A 127 3.74 -2.45 -12.36
C ARG A 127 4.78 -2.77 -13.44
N HIS A 128 5.16 -4.04 -13.61
CA HIS A 128 6.11 -4.45 -14.65
C HIS A 128 5.46 -4.72 -16.02
N ASN A 129 4.12 -4.80 -16.08
CA ASN A 129 3.35 -5.13 -17.28
C ASN A 129 2.33 -4.04 -17.63
N ARG A 130 2.30 -2.93 -16.88
CA ARG A 130 1.34 -1.85 -17.03
C ARG A 130 2.00 -0.64 -17.68
N ASP A 131 1.23 0.10 -18.48
CA ASP A 131 1.67 1.40 -18.95
C ASP A 131 1.82 2.39 -17.77
N LEU A 132 2.69 3.38 -17.97
CA LEU A 132 3.03 4.34 -16.92
C LEU A 132 1.83 5.23 -16.56
N SER A 133 0.99 5.61 -17.52
CA SER A 133 -0.19 6.46 -17.29
C SER A 133 -1.17 5.78 -16.36
N ALA A 134 -1.51 4.52 -16.63
CA ALA A 134 -2.43 3.75 -15.83
C ALA A 134 -1.84 3.43 -14.44
N SER A 135 -0.51 3.33 -14.32
CA SER A 135 0.16 3.25 -13.01
C SER A 135 0.00 4.53 -12.21
N ILE A 136 0.18 5.70 -12.84
CA ILE A 136 -0.05 7.02 -12.24
C ILE A 136 -1.52 7.15 -11.80
N ASP A 137 -2.47 6.77 -12.65
CA ASP A 137 -3.91 6.88 -12.35
C ASP A 137 -4.31 5.97 -11.19
N ALA A 138 -3.78 4.74 -11.12
CA ALA A 138 -4.02 3.87 -9.98
C ALA A 138 -3.48 4.47 -8.67
N MET A 139 -2.28 5.06 -8.69
CA MET A 139 -1.73 5.71 -7.50
C MET A 139 -2.50 6.97 -7.10
N LYS A 140 -2.97 7.78 -8.05
CA LYS A 140 -3.87 8.91 -7.77
C LYS A 140 -5.17 8.45 -7.12
N ASN A 141 -5.75 7.36 -7.60
CA ASN A 141 -6.95 6.78 -6.99
C ASN A 141 -6.67 6.21 -5.59
N ALA A 142 -5.53 5.53 -5.37
CA ALA A 142 -5.15 5.06 -4.04
C ALA A 142 -5.07 6.22 -3.03
N ILE A 143 -4.45 7.34 -3.42
CA ILE A 143 -4.35 8.57 -2.62
C ILE A 143 -5.71 9.25 -2.42
N HIS A 144 -6.59 9.23 -3.42
CA HIS A 144 -7.94 9.79 -3.28
C HIS A 144 -8.73 9.13 -2.13
N PHE A 145 -8.60 7.81 -2.00
CA PHE A 145 -9.30 7.05 -0.95
C PHE A 145 -8.55 7.00 0.38
N ASP A 146 -7.22 7.12 0.39
CA ASP A 146 -6.37 7.14 1.58
C ASP A 146 -5.27 8.20 1.44
N PRO A 147 -5.61 9.48 1.64
CA PRO A 147 -4.69 10.59 1.44
C PRO A 147 -3.57 10.61 2.49
N ASP A 148 -3.71 9.88 3.59
CA ASP A 148 -2.75 9.86 4.68
C ASP A 148 -1.63 8.83 4.50
N ASN A 149 -1.63 8.06 3.42
CA ASN A 149 -0.63 7.03 3.19
C ASN A 149 0.58 7.56 2.43
N GLU A 150 1.63 7.93 3.16
CA GLU A 150 2.84 8.57 2.62
C GLU A 150 3.52 7.72 1.54
N LEU A 151 3.42 6.39 1.65
CA LEU A 151 4.00 5.48 0.67
C LEU A 151 3.41 5.75 -0.71
N TYR A 152 2.11 5.98 -0.81
CA TYR A 152 1.47 6.21 -2.10
C TYR A 152 1.93 7.51 -2.73
N HIS A 153 2.10 8.55 -1.92
CA HIS A 153 2.61 9.83 -2.37
C HIS A 153 4.05 9.72 -2.88
N ILE A 154 4.92 9.04 -2.13
CA ILE A 154 6.31 8.81 -2.53
C ILE A 154 6.38 8.00 -3.83
N VAL A 155 5.57 6.96 -3.96
CA VAL A 155 5.54 6.15 -5.19
C VAL A 155 5.01 6.97 -6.37
N LEU A 156 3.97 7.76 -6.18
CA LEU A 156 3.47 8.66 -7.23
C LEU A 156 4.55 9.67 -7.66
N SER A 157 5.31 10.25 -6.73
CA SER A 157 6.40 11.17 -7.07
C SER A 157 7.46 10.49 -7.95
N CYS A 158 7.78 9.21 -7.68
CA CYS A 158 8.68 8.42 -8.51
C CYS A 158 8.11 8.15 -9.91
N LEU A 159 6.82 7.81 -10.01
CA LEU A 159 6.15 7.61 -11.30
C LEU A 159 6.10 8.91 -12.14
N LEU A 160 5.90 10.06 -11.50
CA LEU A 160 5.97 11.37 -12.18
C LEU A 160 7.38 11.63 -12.72
N VAL A 161 8.42 11.31 -11.95
CA VAL A 161 9.80 11.40 -12.44
C VAL A 161 10.01 10.46 -13.62
N MET A 162 9.51 9.23 -13.57
CA MET A 162 9.55 8.30 -14.71
C MET A 162 8.89 8.88 -15.96
N ASN A 163 7.83 9.69 -15.78
CA ASN A 163 7.14 10.40 -16.85
C ASN A 163 7.83 11.71 -17.28
N ASN A 164 9.03 11.99 -16.77
CA ASN A 164 9.79 13.24 -16.95
C ASN A 164 9.11 14.50 -16.39
N GLU A 165 8.15 14.34 -15.48
CA GLU A 165 7.47 15.45 -14.79
C GLU A 165 8.22 15.85 -13.50
N PHE A 166 9.44 16.36 -13.65
CA PHE A 166 10.32 16.69 -12.52
C PHE A 166 9.76 17.79 -11.60
N SER A 167 9.23 18.87 -12.18
CA SER A 167 8.61 19.96 -11.42
C SER A 167 7.37 19.46 -10.68
N GLY A 168 6.48 18.76 -11.39
CA GLY A 168 5.26 18.19 -10.80
C GLY A 168 5.57 17.23 -9.66
N SER A 169 6.59 16.38 -9.80
CA SER A 169 7.05 15.49 -8.73
C SER A 169 7.61 16.25 -7.53
N THR A 170 8.38 17.32 -7.76
CA THR A 170 8.95 18.16 -6.70
C THR A 170 7.85 18.87 -5.92
N ASP A 171 6.95 19.56 -6.62
CA ASP A 171 5.82 20.28 -6.03
C ASP A 171 4.93 19.34 -5.22
N PHE A 172 4.71 18.13 -5.74
CA PHE A 172 3.90 17.11 -5.10
C PHE A 172 4.53 16.62 -3.79
N LEU A 173 5.82 16.26 -3.82
CA LEU A 173 6.52 15.78 -2.63
C LEU A 173 6.73 16.89 -1.61
N GLU A 174 6.97 18.13 -2.04
CA GLU A 174 7.04 19.29 -1.15
C GLU A 174 5.74 19.51 -0.37
N ARG A 175 4.58 19.38 -1.01
CA ARG A 175 3.29 19.43 -0.32
C ARG A 175 3.14 18.35 0.75
N LEU A 176 3.56 17.11 0.45
CA LEU A 176 3.58 16.04 1.45
C LEU A 176 4.42 16.43 2.68
N PHE A 177 5.61 16.99 2.46
CA PHE A 177 6.48 17.45 3.54
C PHE A 177 5.84 18.58 4.35
N LEU A 178 5.19 19.55 3.69
CA LEU A 178 4.47 20.64 4.34
C LEU A 178 3.31 20.13 5.21
N ASP A 179 2.49 19.23 4.67
CA ASP A 179 1.35 18.64 5.37
C ASP A 179 1.80 17.87 6.61
N ARG A 180 2.88 17.07 6.48
CA ARG A 180 3.43 16.29 7.60
C ARG A 180 4.17 17.12 8.61
N TYR A 181 4.78 18.22 8.19
CA TYR A 181 5.30 19.22 9.11
C TYR A 181 4.19 19.85 9.94
N ALA A 182 3.09 20.27 9.29
CA ALA A 182 1.95 20.86 9.97
C ALA A 182 1.29 19.91 10.99
N SER A 183 1.31 18.59 10.73
CA SER A 183 0.81 17.57 11.67
C SER A 183 1.86 17.06 12.68
N GLY A 184 3.09 17.57 12.66
CA GLY A 184 4.15 17.15 13.58
C GLY A 184 4.69 15.73 13.33
N SER A 185 4.53 15.20 12.11
CA SER A 185 4.89 13.82 11.75
C SER A 185 5.91 13.75 10.60
N LEU A 186 6.76 14.78 10.45
CA LEU A 186 7.78 14.87 9.40
C LEU A 186 8.72 13.64 9.36
N SER A 187 9.09 13.10 10.53
CA SER A 187 9.96 11.92 10.64
C SER A 187 9.35 10.64 10.05
N GLU A 188 8.02 10.56 9.94
CA GLU A 188 7.32 9.41 9.38
C GLU A 188 7.58 9.24 7.89
N ILE A 189 7.74 10.34 7.13
CA ILE A 189 8.08 10.27 5.70
C ILE A 189 9.40 9.51 5.51
N PHE A 190 10.42 9.90 6.27
CA PHE A 190 11.75 9.28 6.23
C PHE A 190 11.72 7.81 6.65
N ARG A 191 11.00 7.51 7.75
CA ARG A 191 10.83 6.15 8.26
C ARG A 191 10.11 5.25 7.26
N ILE A 192 9.03 5.74 6.65
CA ILE A 192 8.26 4.99 5.66
C ILE A 192 9.10 4.77 4.41
N PHE A 193 9.75 5.81 3.89
CA PHE A 193 10.61 5.68 2.71
C PHE A 193 11.69 4.62 2.91
N THR A 194 12.45 4.69 3.99
CA THR A 194 13.53 3.74 4.27
C THR A 194 13.00 2.33 4.53
N ALA A 195 12.02 2.19 5.43
CA ALA A 195 11.49 0.88 5.79
C ALA A 195 10.82 0.19 4.59
N LYS A 196 9.99 0.90 3.82
CA LYS A 196 9.27 0.30 2.71
C LYS A 196 10.17 0.03 1.51
N THR A 197 11.17 0.87 1.29
CA THR A 197 12.08 0.67 0.16
C THR A 197 13.12 -0.41 0.41
N LEU A 198 13.70 -0.47 1.61
CA LEU A 198 14.76 -1.44 1.93
C LEU A 198 14.24 -2.78 2.46
N SER A 199 12.96 -2.89 2.84
CA SER A 199 12.42 -4.14 3.40
C SER A 199 11.09 -4.55 2.77
N ALA A 200 9.96 -4.10 3.33
CA ALA A 200 8.65 -4.74 3.18
C ALA A 200 8.13 -4.84 1.74
N TYR A 201 8.48 -3.91 0.85
CA TYR A 201 8.01 -3.90 -0.53
C TYR A 201 9.12 -3.96 -1.57
N ASN A 202 10.40 -3.95 -1.13
CA ASN A 202 11.58 -3.96 -1.99
C ASN A 202 11.48 -2.99 -3.19
N LEU A 203 11.19 -1.72 -2.89
CA LEU A 203 10.98 -0.68 -3.90
C LEU A 203 12.29 -0.09 -4.45
N LEU A 204 13.38 -0.86 -4.41
CA LEU A 204 14.72 -0.44 -4.86
C LEU A 204 14.72 0.05 -6.31
N GLU A 205 13.77 -0.43 -7.11
CA GLU A 205 13.54 0.02 -8.49
C GLU A 205 13.27 1.52 -8.63
N TYR A 206 12.77 2.19 -7.58
CA TYR A 206 12.52 3.64 -7.63
C TYR A 206 13.74 4.48 -7.27
N PHE A 207 14.82 3.89 -6.75
CA PHE A 207 16.03 4.63 -6.38
C PHE A 207 16.63 5.46 -7.52
N PRO A 208 16.81 4.93 -8.73
CA PRO A 208 17.36 5.72 -9.83
C PRO A 208 16.48 6.93 -10.16
N HIS A 209 15.17 6.85 -9.90
CA HIS A 209 14.23 7.95 -10.17
C HIS A 209 14.29 9.01 -9.08
N VAL A 210 14.35 8.61 -7.80
CA VAL A 210 14.57 9.56 -6.69
C VAL A 210 15.92 10.27 -6.86
N GLU A 211 16.98 9.52 -7.19
CA GLU A 211 18.31 10.08 -7.43
C GLU A 211 18.31 11.05 -8.61
N ARG A 212 17.68 10.69 -9.73
CA ARG A 212 17.57 11.57 -10.90
C ARG A 212 16.87 12.89 -10.57
N ALA A 213 15.82 12.86 -9.76
CA ALA A 213 15.13 14.07 -9.30
C ALA A 213 15.97 14.89 -8.32
N ALA A 214 16.71 14.24 -7.41
CA ALA A 214 17.65 14.93 -6.53
C ALA A 214 18.76 15.64 -7.33
N LEU A 215 19.28 14.99 -8.36
CA LEU A 215 20.29 15.56 -9.27
C LEU A 215 19.74 16.71 -10.13
N SER A 216 18.44 16.75 -10.39
CA SER A 216 17.80 17.88 -11.08
C SER A 216 17.48 19.06 -10.16
N GLY A 217 17.92 19.04 -8.91
CA GLY A 217 17.74 20.14 -7.95
C GLY A 217 16.51 20.01 -7.06
N SER A 218 15.80 18.87 -7.06
CA SER A 218 14.65 18.67 -6.19
C SER A 218 15.11 18.48 -4.74
N TRP A 219 14.83 19.47 -3.88
CA TRP A 219 15.18 19.38 -2.46
C TRP A 219 14.49 18.24 -1.71
N PRO A 220 13.18 17.91 -1.91
CA PRO A 220 12.56 16.85 -1.12
C PRO A 220 13.09 15.47 -1.53
N HIS A 221 13.40 15.26 -2.82
CA HIS A 221 14.06 14.03 -3.27
C HIS A 221 15.51 13.94 -2.75
N SER A 222 16.22 15.08 -2.67
CA SER A 222 17.55 15.13 -2.05
C SER A 222 17.51 14.76 -0.57
N ALA A 223 16.48 15.21 0.17
CA ALA A 223 16.27 14.81 1.56
C ALA A 223 16.03 13.30 1.70
N LEU A 224 15.19 12.71 0.85
CA LEU A 224 14.97 11.26 0.82
C LEU A 224 16.26 10.48 0.52
N MET A 225 17.07 10.95 -0.44
CA MET A 225 18.36 10.32 -0.79
C MET A 225 19.39 10.40 0.33
N ALA A 226 19.43 11.50 1.08
CA ALA A 226 20.29 11.63 2.26
C ALA A 226 19.91 10.59 3.32
N GLU A 227 18.63 10.45 3.63
CA GLU A 227 18.14 9.46 4.61
C GLU A 227 18.41 8.02 4.17
N LEU A 228 18.24 7.73 2.89
CA LEU A 228 18.60 6.44 2.33
C LEU A 228 20.09 6.15 2.44
N SER A 229 20.93 7.15 2.21
CA SER A 229 22.39 7.02 2.32
C SER A 229 22.80 6.71 3.75
N PHE A 230 22.17 7.33 4.76
CA PHE A 230 22.36 6.94 6.17
C PHE A 230 22.00 5.48 6.44
N SER A 231 20.91 4.99 5.83
CA SER A 231 20.47 3.60 6.00
C SER A 231 21.43 2.58 5.38
N LYS A 232 22.30 3.03 4.47
CA LYS A 232 23.35 2.23 3.83
C LYS A 232 24.76 2.46 4.43
N ASP A 233 24.86 3.26 5.50
CA ASP A 233 26.12 3.72 6.10
C ASP A 233 27.05 4.48 5.12
N ASP A 234 26.48 5.11 4.10
CA ASP A 234 27.22 5.95 3.14
C ASP A 234 27.18 7.43 3.55
N LYS A 235 28.06 7.79 4.50
CA LYS A 235 28.14 9.15 5.07
C LYS A 235 28.51 10.21 4.02
N ALA A 236 29.32 9.84 3.02
CA ALA A 236 29.78 10.78 1.99
C ALA A 236 28.63 11.14 1.03
N SER A 237 27.88 10.14 0.56
CA SER A 237 26.68 10.38 -0.24
C SER A 237 25.61 11.12 0.54
N ALA A 238 25.42 10.79 1.83
CA ALA A 238 24.49 11.51 2.69
C ALA A 238 24.81 13.00 2.77
N ALA A 239 26.07 13.37 3.06
CA ALA A 239 26.51 14.77 3.09
C ALA A 239 26.30 15.47 1.74
N SER A 240 26.66 14.81 0.63
CA SER A 240 26.46 15.35 -0.71
C SER A 240 24.98 15.62 -1.02
N HIS A 241 24.06 14.75 -0.60
CA HIS A 241 22.62 14.96 -0.77
C HIS A 241 22.05 16.03 0.17
N ILE A 242 22.61 16.21 1.37
CA ILE A 242 22.25 17.33 2.25
C ILE A 242 22.61 18.67 1.59
N ASP A 243 23.79 18.79 1.00
CA ASP A 243 24.20 20.02 0.32
C ASP A 243 23.32 20.33 -0.91
N ARG A 244 22.91 19.29 -1.67
CA ARG A 244 21.93 19.44 -2.75
C ARG A 244 20.56 19.85 -2.22
N CYS A 245 20.12 19.26 -1.12
CA CYS A 245 18.87 19.60 -0.45
C CYS A 245 18.86 21.10 -0.09
N LYS A 246 19.92 21.59 0.56
CA LYS A 246 20.11 23.01 0.89
C LYS A 246 20.06 23.91 -0.35
N SER A 247 20.75 23.51 -1.42
CA SER A 247 20.87 24.30 -2.65
C SER A 247 19.56 24.38 -3.45
N GLY A 248 18.69 23.35 -3.33
CA GLY A 248 17.41 23.28 -4.01
C GLY A 248 16.24 23.90 -3.23
N MET A 249 16.44 24.30 -1.97
CA MET A 249 15.40 24.94 -1.16
C MET A 249 15.19 26.40 -1.59
N PRO A 250 13.95 26.92 -1.61
CA PRO A 250 13.67 28.33 -1.89
C PRO A 250 14.39 29.28 -0.93
N SER A 251 14.97 30.36 -1.46
CA SER A 251 15.86 31.28 -0.74
C SER A 251 15.18 32.28 0.22
N HIS A 252 13.84 32.32 0.30
CA HIS A 252 13.14 33.29 1.15
C HIS A 252 11.83 32.73 1.75
N GLU A 253 11.65 32.96 3.06
CA GLU A 253 10.38 32.98 3.80
C GLU A 253 9.46 31.75 3.68
N GLY A 254 10.04 30.56 3.51
CA GLY A 254 9.31 29.31 3.66
C GLY A 254 8.97 29.00 5.13
N PRO A 255 7.93 28.18 5.38
CA PRO A 255 7.61 27.71 6.72
C PRO A 255 8.83 27.05 7.37
N CYS A 256 8.85 27.02 8.71
CA CYS A 256 9.88 26.40 9.55
C CYS A 256 10.22 24.93 9.15
N LEU A 257 9.43 24.31 8.27
CA LEU A 257 9.74 23.08 7.52
C LEU A 257 11.20 22.98 7.04
N TYR A 258 11.72 23.95 6.26
CA TYR A 258 13.03 23.77 5.61
C TYR A 258 14.16 23.68 6.64
N SER A 259 14.13 24.55 7.64
CA SER A 259 15.05 24.50 8.77
C SER A 259 14.91 23.20 9.56
N GLU A 260 13.70 22.68 9.73
CA GLU A 260 13.43 21.43 10.45
C GLU A 260 13.95 20.21 9.70
N VAL A 261 13.73 20.14 8.38
CA VAL A 261 14.29 19.08 7.52
C VAL A 261 15.82 19.10 7.56
N LEU A 262 16.44 20.28 7.43
CA LEU A 262 17.89 20.39 7.48
C LEU A 262 18.45 20.03 8.85
N SER A 263 17.84 20.55 9.93
CA SER A 263 18.20 20.22 11.31
C SER A 263 18.14 18.72 11.58
N TYR A 264 17.07 18.05 11.10
CA TYR A 264 16.93 16.60 11.17
C TYR A 264 18.09 15.88 10.47
N LEU A 265 18.38 16.23 9.21
CA LEU A 265 19.41 15.55 8.41
C LEU A 265 20.82 15.82 8.95
N GLU A 266 21.11 17.03 9.41
CA GLU A 266 22.40 17.40 9.99
C GLU A 266 22.63 16.72 11.33
N SER A 267 21.61 16.64 12.20
CA SER A 267 21.66 15.86 13.43
C SER A 267 21.97 14.39 13.15
N ARG A 268 21.32 13.80 12.13
CA ARG A 268 21.61 12.44 11.67
C ARG A 268 23.05 12.27 11.19
N LEU A 269 23.59 13.24 10.44
CA LEU A 269 24.97 13.22 9.98
C LEU A 269 25.97 13.27 11.16
N GLN A 270 25.74 14.14 12.14
CA GLN A 270 26.58 14.25 13.33
C GLN A 270 26.57 12.95 14.15
N HIS A 271 25.40 12.36 14.36
CA HIS A 271 25.28 11.08 15.04
C HIS A 271 25.96 9.94 14.29
N ALA A 272 25.91 9.93 12.96
CA ALA A 272 26.63 8.97 12.14
C ALA A 272 28.15 9.18 12.22
N ALA A 273 28.63 10.42 12.26
CA ALA A 273 30.07 10.73 12.38
C ALA A 273 30.67 10.35 13.75
N ALA A 274 29.85 10.30 14.80
CA ALA A 274 30.27 9.90 16.15
C ALA A 274 30.38 8.37 16.35
N ARG A 275 29.98 7.57 15.36
CA ARG A 275 30.10 6.10 15.33
C ARG A 275 31.23 5.68 14.39
#